data_AF-A0ABD5WNM9-F1
#
_entry.id   AF-A0ABD5WNM9-F1
#
_cell.length_a   1.000
_cell.length_b   1.000
_cell.length_c   1.000
_cell.angle_alpha   90.00
_cell.angle_beta   90.00
_cell.angle_gamma   90.00
#
_symmetry.space_group_name_H-M   'P 1'
#
loop_
_entity.id
_entity.type
_entity.pdbx_description
1 polymer ?
#
loop_
_entity_poly.entity_id
_entity_poly.type
_entity_poly.pdbx_seq_one_letter_code
_entity_poly.pdbx_strand_id
1 'polypeptide(L)' 'MGRYPRKARGAQVKCIECNAPVVKTIDGRFACVSCGSEPLSERSDPTVSVSEDTASPADD' A
#
# COMPACT_ATOMS: atom_id res chain seq x y z
N MET A 1 15.37 -29.18 -2.92
CA MET A 1 14.46 -28.04 -2.61
C MET A 1 13.72 -27.62 -3.87
N GLY A 2 12.38 -27.74 -3.87
CA GLY A 2 11.54 -27.38 -5.02
C GLY A 2 11.65 -25.88 -5.33
N ARG A 3 11.98 -25.55 -6.58
CA ARG A 3 12.07 -24.16 -7.03
C ARG A 3 10.66 -23.60 -7.13
N TYR A 4 10.37 -22.52 -6.38
CA TYR A 4 9.13 -21.74 -6.55
C TYR A 4 8.84 -21.50 -8.04
N PRO A 5 7.58 -21.65 -8.51
CA PRO A 5 7.21 -21.42 -9.90
C PRO A 5 7.74 -20.07 -10.40
N ARG A 6 8.24 -20.00 -11.63
CA ARG A 6 8.90 -18.76 -12.13
C ARG A 6 8.02 -17.52 -11.97
N LYS A 7 6.70 -17.68 -12.16
CA LYS A 7 5.71 -16.61 -11.96
C LYS A 7 5.73 -16.04 -10.53
N ALA A 8 5.87 -16.90 -9.51
CA ALA A 8 5.95 -16.47 -8.11
C ALA A 8 7.31 -15.82 -7.75
N ARG A 9 8.38 -16.17 -8.47
CA ARG A 9 9.71 -15.56 -8.28
C ARG A 9 9.75 -14.10 -8.73
N GLY A 10 9.05 -13.80 -9.82
CA GLY A 10 8.93 -12.45 -10.38
C GLY A 10 7.85 -11.60 -9.73
N ALA A 11 7.32 -11.99 -8.57
CA ALA A 11 6.35 -11.17 -7.85
C ALA A 11 7.01 -9.87 -7.38
N GLN A 12 6.39 -8.74 -7.72
CA GLN A 12 6.86 -7.40 -7.35
C GLN A 12 6.78 -7.15 -5.84
N VAL A 13 5.81 -7.77 -5.17
CA VAL A 13 5.58 -7.66 -3.73
C VAL A 13 5.49 -9.07 -3.13
N LYS A 14 6.10 -9.26 -1.96
CA LYS A 14 6.03 -10.49 -1.18
C LYS A 14 5.70 -10.22 0.28
N CYS A 15 5.02 -11.18 0.90
CA CYS A 15 4.78 -11.17 2.34
C CYS A 15 6.07 -11.51 3.09
N ILE A 16 6.39 -10.75 4.14
CA ILE A 16 7.62 -10.94 4.94
C ILE A 16 7.57 -12.26 5.70
N GLU A 17 6.40 -12.62 6.25
CA GLU A 17 6.24 -13.82 7.09
C GLU A 17 6.36 -15.10 6.27
N CYS A 18 5.73 -15.15 5.09
CA CYS A 18 5.65 -16.38 4.30
C CYS A 18 6.58 -16.40 3.09
N ASN A 19 7.19 -15.27 2.72
CA ASN A 19 7.93 -15.07 1.47
C ASN A 19 7.12 -15.46 0.21
N ALA A 20 5.79 -15.37 0.31
CA ALA A 20 4.84 -15.72 -0.74
C ALA A 20 4.41 -14.45 -1.52
N PRO A 21 3.97 -14.60 -2.78
CA PRO A 21 3.46 -13.47 -3.57
C PRO A 21 2.28 -12.76 -2.90
N VAL A 22 2.22 -11.44 -3.07
CA VAL A 22 1.07 -10.60 -2.69
C VAL A 22 0.35 -10.16 -3.96
N VAL A 23 -0.98 -10.16 -3.94
CA VAL A 23 -1.85 -9.78 -5.08
C VAL A 23 -2.82 -8.68 -4.70
N LYS A 24 -3.21 -7.83 -5.67
CA LYS A 24 -4.28 -6.84 -5.48
C LYS A 24 -5.64 -7.51 -5.68
N THR A 25 -6.50 -7.40 -4.69
CA THR A 25 -7.89 -7.88 -4.69
C THR A 25 -8.80 -6.92 -5.47
N ILE A 26 -10.04 -7.35 -5.73
CA ILE A 26 -11.06 -6.51 -6.40
C ILE A 26 -11.41 -5.26 -5.60
N ASP A 27 -11.28 -5.31 -4.26
CA ASP A 27 -11.53 -4.20 -3.35
C ASP A 27 -10.32 -3.26 -3.20
N GLY A 28 -9.30 -3.46 -4.04
CA GLY A 28 -8.09 -2.65 -4.04
C GLY A 28 -7.06 -3.02 -2.96
N ARG A 29 -7.35 -3.99 -2.09
CA ARG A 29 -6.45 -4.41 -1.00
C ARG A 29 -5.37 -5.36 -1.49
N PHE A 30 -4.21 -5.33 -0.84
CA PHE A 30 -3.08 -6.20 -1.18
C PHE A 30 -3.00 -7.38 -0.21
N ALA A 31 -3.36 -8.59 -0.66
CA ALA A 31 -3.43 -9.78 0.18
C ALA A 31 -2.37 -10.83 -0.18
N CYS A 32 -1.76 -11.46 0.83
CA CYS A 32 -0.84 -12.58 0.65
C CYS A 32 -1.60 -13.85 0.21
N VAL A 33 -1.14 -14.51 -0.86
CA VAL A 33 -1.80 -15.72 -1.39
C VAL A 33 -1.67 -16.95 -0.49
N SER A 34 -0.81 -16.89 0.53
CA SER A 34 -0.57 -18.04 1.43
C SER A 34 -1.25 -17.87 2.79
N CYS A 35 -1.06 -16.74 3.47
CA CYS A 35 -1.57 -16.52 4.83
C CYS A 35 -2.75 -15.53 4.89
N GLY A 36 -3.07 -14.84 3.80
CA GLY A 36 -4.16 -13.86 3.76
C GLY A 36 -3.85 -12.51 4.41
N SER A 37 -2.67 -12.33 5.04
CA SER A 37 -2.28 -11.05 5.62
C SER A 37 -2.28 -9.94 4.57
N GLU A 38 -2.59 -8.71 4.99
CA GLU A 38 -2.58 -7.50 4.15
C GLU A 38 -1.34 -6.63 4.47
N PRO A 39 -0.15 -6.94 3.91
CA PRO A 39 1.10 -6.30 4.32
C PRO A 39 1.28 -4.87 3.77
N LEU A 40 0.40 -4.42 2.87
CA LEU A 40 0.45 -3.07 2.31
C LEU A 40 -0.88 -2.37 2.56
N SER A 41 -0.80 -1.24 3.25
CA SER A 41 -1.88 -0.25 3.30
C SER A 41 -1.67 0.74 2.16
N GLU A 42 -2.76 1.15 1.49
CA GLU A 42 -2.67 2.29 0.59
C GLU A 42 -2.22 3.51 1.39
N ARG A 43 -1.22 4.22 0.87
CA ARG A 43 -0.78 5.48 1.46
C ARG A 43 -1.98 6.41 1.37
N SER A 44 -2.57 6.77 2.51
CA SER A 44 -3.48 7.91 2.58
C SER A 44 -2.62 9.12 2.24
N ASP A 45 -2.63 9.52 0.97
CA ASP A 45 -1.99 10.76 0.52
C ASP A 45 -2.73 11.87 1.27
N PRO A 46 -2.10 12.56 2.24
CA PRO A 46 -2.73 13.71 2.82
C PRO A 46 -2.64 14.77 1.74
N THR A 47 -3.63 14.79 0.84
CA THR A 47 -3.97 16.02 0.13
C THR A 47 -4.52 16.93 1.22
N VAL A 48 -3.58 17.52 1.95
CA VAL A 48 -3.80 18.60 2.88
C VAL A 48 -4.39 19.70 2.02
N SER A 49 -5.71 19.86 2.10
CA SER A 49 -6.34 21.13 1.81
C SER A 49 -5.73 22.14 2.78
N VAL A 50 -4.59 22.73 2.40
CA VAL A 50 -4.12 23.96 3.01
C VAL A 50 -5.08 25.02 2.52
N SER A 51 -6.20 25.16 3.22
CA SER A 51 -7.05 26.33 3.11
C SER A 51 -6.25 27.48 3.72
N GLU A 52 -5.56 28.25 2.89
CA GLU A 52 -5.17 29.61 3.24
C GLU A 52 -6.45 30.39 3.51
N ASP A 53 -6.75 30.62 4.79
CA ASP A 53 -7.68 31.64 5.24
C ASP A 53 -7.09 32.34 6.46
N THR A 54 -6.09 33.20 6.21
CA THR A 54 -5.79 34.32 7.10
C THR A 54 -5.83 35.57 6.24
N ALA A 55 -7.04 36.05 6.00
CA ALA A 55 -7.26 37.42 5.57
C ALA A 55 -6.76 38.36 6.67
N SER A 56 -5.81 39.23 6.32
CA SER A 56 -5.42 40.38 7.13
C SER A 56 -6.61 41.30 7.39
N PRO A 57 -6.65 41.94 8.57
CA PRO A 57 -6.92 43.37 8.57
C PRO A 57 -5.82 44.14 9.33
N ALA A 58 -5.45 45.26 8.72
CA ALA A 58 -4.68 46.34 9.31
C ALA A 58 -5.47 47.02 10.45
N ASP A 59 -4.80 47.50 11.50
CA ASP A 59 -5.23 48.68 12.26
C ASP A 59 -4.07 49.26 13.10
N ASP A 60 -3.88 50.58 12.91
CA ASP A 60 -3.16 51.66 13.65
C ASP A 60 -1.74 51.46 14.22
#